data_AF-A0A9D5Y4A7-F1
#
_entry.id   AF-A0A9D5Y4A7-F1
#
_cell.length_a   1.000
_cell.length_b   1.000
_cell.length_c   1.000
_cell.angle_alpha   90.00
_cell.angle_beta   90.00
_cell.angle_gamma   90.00
#
_symmetry.space_group_name_H-M   'P 1'
#
loop_
_entity.id
_entity.type
_entity.pdbx_description
1 polymer ?
#
loop_
_entity_poly.entity_id
_entity_poly.type
_entity_poly.pdbx_seq_one_letter_code
_entity_poly.pdbx_strand_id
1 'polypeptide(L)' 'RRLSELRAKNLLRSLLSAHQVQPPDERRLNEFIRQIFTAARDRHPCLDMLAYRLWVSHGWLHFEKISS' A
#
# COMPACT_ATOMS: atom_id res chain seq x y z
N ARG A 1 13.58 -12.89 -1.87
CA ARG A 1 13.51 -12.80 -0.40
C ARG A 1 12.20 -12.11 -0.03
N ARG A 2 11.31 -12.71 0.78
CA ARG A 2 10.02 -12.11 1.18
C ARG A 2 10.22 -11.13 2.34
N LEU A 3 9.61 -9.95 2.28
CA LEU A 3 9.61 -9.00 3.41
C LEU A 3 8.74 -9.54 4.54
N SER A 4 9.09 -9.24 5.80
CA SER A 4 8.15 -9.41 6.91
C SER A 4 7.08 -8.33 6.86
N GLU A 5 5.92 -8.57 7.48
CA GLU A 5 4.84 -7.58 7.54
C GLU A 5 5.31 -6.24 8.14
N LEU A 6 6.13 -6.29 9.20
CA LEU A 6 6.70 -5.08 9.81
C LEU A 6 7.57 -4.30 8.82
N ARG A 7 8.42 -4.99 8.04
CA ARG A 7 9.26 -4.33 7.04
C ARG A 7 8.43 -3.79 5.87
N ALA A 8 7.40 -4.50 5.44
CA ALA A 8 6.47 -4.02 4.42
C ALA A 8 5.73 -2.76 4.90
N LYS A 9 5.31 -2.72 6.18
CA LYS A 9 4.69 -1.54 6.80
C LYS A 9 5.62 -0.33 6.78
N ASN A 10 6.86 -0.53 7.21
CA ASN A 10 7.84 0.56 7.25
C ASN A 10 8.22 1.03 5.85
N LEU A 11 8.33 0.12 4.87
CA LEU A 11 8.59 0.48 3.48
C LEU A 11 7.45 1.32 2.90
N LEU A 12 6.19 0.91 3.11
CA LEU A 12 5.02 1.68 2.65
C LEU A 12 4.99 3.07 3.28
N ARG A 13 5.23 3.18 4.59
CA ARG A 13 5.32 4.49 5.28
C ARG A 13 6.41 5.36 4.70
N SER A 14 7.60 4.81 4.44
CA SER A 14 8.71 5.54 3.84
C SER A 14 8.40 6.00 2.41
N LEU A 15 7.73 5.16 1.60
CA LEU A 15 7.31 5.50 0.24
C LEU A 15 6.31 6.66 0.24
N LEU A 16 5.28 6.59 1.10
CA LEU A 16 4.28 7.64 1.21
C LEU A 16 4.88 8.97 1.69
N SER A 17 5.82 8.90 2.65
CA SER A 17 6.58 10.06 3.11
C SER A 17 7.43 10.69 1.99
N ALA A 18 8.13 9.86 1.19
CA ALA A 18 8.92 10.34 0.05
C ALA A 18 8.06 11.03 -1.02
N HIS A 19 6.82 10.56 -1.21
CA HIS A 19 5.85 11.22 -2.08
C HIS A 19 5.12 12.41 -1.42
N GLN A 20 5.44 12.76 -0.18
CA GLN A 20 4.85 13.90 0.56
C GLN A 20 3.32 13.83 0.63
N VAL A 21 2.76 12.62 0.75
CA VAL A 21 1.32 12.41 0.95
C VAL A 21 1.04 12.02 2.39
N GLN A 22 -0.15 12.36 2.87
CA GLN A 22 -0.56 11.99 4.22
C GLN A 22 -0.73 10.45 4.30
N PRO A 23 -0.09 9.78 5.27
CA PRO A 23 -0.25 8.33 5.42
C PRO A 23 -1.70 7.99 5.80
N PRO A 24 -2.18 6.78 5.46
CA PRO A 24 -3.47 6.31 5.94
C PRO A 24 -3.41 6.07 7.46
N ASP A 25 -4.56 6.00 8.11
CA ASP A 25 -4.62 5.56 9.50
C ASP A 25 -4.04 4.14 9.67
N GLU A 26 -3.62 3.82 10.90
CA GLU A 26 -2.93 2.54 11.15
C GLU A 26 -3.81 1.33 10.84
N ARG A 27 -5.13 1.43 11.05
CA ARG A 27 -6.07 0.33 10.76
C ARG A 27 -6.15 0.06 9.25
N ARG A 28 -6.31 1.10 8.43
CA ARG A 28 -6.30 1.01 6.96
C ARG A 28 -4.98 0.48 6.43
N LEU A 29 -3.85 0.95 6.98
CA LEU A 29 -2.53 0.46 6.57
C LEU A 29 -2.34 -1.02 6.89
N ASN A 30 -2.70 -1.45 8.10
CA ASN A 30 -2.57 -2.83 8.52
C ASN A 30 -3.45 -3.76 7.68
N GLU A 31 -4.68 -3.33 7.37
CA GLU A 31 -5.57 -4.11 6.51
C GLU A 31 -5.04 -4.24 5.08
N PHE A 32 -4.53 -3.16 4.49
CA PHE A 32 -3.91 -3.21 3.16
C PHE A 32 -2.71 -4.17 3.13
N ILE A 33 -1.85 -4.13 4.14
CA ILE A 33 -0.72 -5.06 4.26
C ILE A 33 -1.21 -6.49 4.41
N ARG A 34 -2.18 -6.74 5.30
CA ARG A 34 -2.78 -8.06 5.48
C ARG A 34 -3.31 -8.59 4.15
N GLN A 35 -4.00 -7.76 3.37
CA GLN A 35 -4.48 -8.13 2.04
C GLN A 35 -3.32 -8.44 1.08
N ILE A 36 -2.25 -7.64 1.03
CA ILE A 36 -1.07 -7.96 0.19
C ILE A 36 -0.49 -9.34 0.51
N PHE A 37 -0.44 -9.71 1.80
CA PHE A 37 0.19 -10.97 2.24
C PHE A 37 -0.71 -12.20 2.15
N THR A 38 -2.03 -12.02 2.23
CA THR A 38 -3.02 -13.10 2.34
C THR A 38 -3.97 -13.21 1.14
N ALA A 39 -3.99 -12.22 0.26
CA ALA A 39 -4.79 -12.24 -0.95
C ALA A 39 -4.41 -13.43 -1.84
N ALA A 40 -5.43 -14.12 -2.34
CA ALA A 40 -5.27 -15.01 -3.48
C ALA A 40 -4.78 -14.20 -4.70
N ARG A 41 -4.11 -14.86 -5.64
CA ARG A 41 -3.47 -14.24 -6.81
C ARG A 41 -4.41 -13.35 -7.65
N ASP A 42 -5.70 -13.65 -7.65
CA ASP A 42 -6.73 -12.93 -8.42
C ASP A 42 -7.40 -11.79 -7.64
N ARG A 43 -7.02 -11.57 -6.37
CA ARG A 43 -7.43 -10.38 -5.64
C ARG A 43 -6.38 -9.29 -5.89
N HIS A 44 -6.87 -8.09 -6.17
CA HIS A 44 -6.05 -6.89 -6.39
C HIS A 44 -6.21 -5.96 -5.17
N PRO A 45 -5.44 -6.14 -4.08
CA PRO A 45 -5.46 -5.22 -2.94
C PRO A 45 -5.29 -3.79 -3.42
N CYS A 46 -6.17 -2.93 -2.94
CA CYS A 46 -6.22 -1.51 -3.29
C CYS A 46 -6.46 -0.68 -2.03
N LEU A 47 -5.78 0.45 -1.95
CA LEU A 47 -5.97 1.47 -0.93
C LEU A 47 -6.20 2.81 -1.63
N ASP A 48 -7.47 3.21 -1.64
CA ASP A 48 -7.91 4.48 -2.21
C ASP A 48 -7.99 5.54 -1.10
N MET A 49 -7.27 6.64 -1.31
CA MET A 49 -7.21 7.81 -0.46
C MET A 49 -7.57 9.04 -1.29
N LEU A 50 -7.93 10.16 -0.65
CA LEU A 50 -8.35 11.36 -1.37
C LEU A 50 -7.26 11.92 -2.30
N ALA A 51 -5.99 11.85 -1.87
CA ALA A 51 -4.86 12.45 -2.60
C ALA A 51 -4.05 11.44 -3.42
N TYR A 52 -4.31 10.14 -3.29
CA TYR A 52 -3.52 9.11 -3.96
C TYR A 52 -4.20 7.75 -3.92
N ARG A 53 -3.68 6.84 -4.74
CA ARG A 53 -4.05 5.44 -4.80
C ARG A 53 -2.83 4.55 -4.70
N LEU A 54 -2.97 3.45 -3.97
CA LEU A 54 -2.01 2.34 -3.95
C LEU A 54 -2.71 1.04 -4.36
N TRP A 55 -2.10 0.24 -5.22
CA TRP A 55 -2.65 -1.08 -5.56
C TRP A 55 -1.56 -2.07 -5.93
N VAL A 56 -1.88 -3.36 -5.81
CA VAL A 56 -1.00 -4.44 -6.28
C VAL A 56 -1.57 -5.08 -7.54
N SER A 57 -0.74 -5.14 -8.59
CA SER A 57 -1.07 -5.78 -9.85
C SER A 57 0.16 -6.47 -10.43
N HIS A 58 0.01 -7.68 -10.96
CA HIS A 58 1.10 -8.45 -11.57
C HIS A 58 2.35 -8.61 -10.67
N GLY A 59 2.17 -8.62 -9.34
CA GLY A 59 3.28 -8.70 -8.37
C GLY A 59 4.00 -7.37 -8.09
N TRP A 60 3.54 -6.27 -8.69
CA TRP A 60 4.08 -4.93 -8.50
C TRP A 60 3.17 -4.10 -7.60
N LEU A 61 3.78 -3.28 -6.74
CA LEU A 61 3.09 -2.23 -6.01
C LEU A 61 3.11 -0.96 -6.86
N HIS A 62 1.93 -0.44 -7.14
CA HIS A 62 1.74 0.79 -7.89
C HIS A 62 1.27 1.91 -6.95
N PHE A 63 1.68 3.13 -7.29
CA PHE A 63 1.31 4.35 -6.61
C PHE A 63 0.96 5.42 -7.65
N GLU A 64 -0.15 6.12 -7.41
CA GLU A 64 -0.61 7.23 -8.24
C GLU A 64 -1.07 8.36 -7.34
N LYS A 65 -0.57 9.59 -7.58
CA LYS A 65 -1.14 10.78 -6.95
C LYS A 65 -2.39 11.19 -7.73
N ILE A 66 -3.46 11.44 -6.99
CA ILE A 66 -4.67 12.02 -7.54
C ILE A 66 -4.48 13.53 -7.47
N SER A 67 -4.14 14.13 -8.61
CA SER A 67 -4.10 15.59 -8.75
C SER A 67 -5.55 16.08 -8.91
N SER A 68 -5.99 16.94 -8.00
CA SER A 68 -7.22 17.74 -8.17
C SER A 68 -7.08 18.71 -9.33
#